data_AF-A0A448XDA4-F1
#
_entry.id   AF-A0A448XDA4-F1
#
_cell.length_a   1.000
_cell.length_b   1.000
_cell.length_c   1.000
_cell.angle_alpha   90.00
_cell.angle_beta   90.00
_cell.angle_gamma   90.00
#
_symmetry.space_group_name_H-M   'P 1'
#
loop_
_entity.id
_entity.type
_entity.pdbx_description
1 polymer ?
#
loop_
_entity_poly.entity_id
_entity_poly.type
_entity_poly.pdbx_seq_one_letter_code
_entity_poly.pdbx_strand_id
1 'polypeptide(L)'
;MKGTNPAAPEDMIGALDLGGASTQISFYPGPSYQLTGEKGKDMARLMLFGKSYNIYSHSFLCYGKSRAQQRIWAFLAKDVTQNATLQNPCLLQGYRTSLNATELFNDPCIFGDFATTTFGLSFSKPRQA
;
A
#
# COMPACT_ATOMS: atom_id res chain seq x y z
N MET A 1 -35.61 -8.15 17.00
CA MET A 1 -34.38 -7.47 17.42
C MET A 1 -34.57 -5.97 17.16
N LYS A 2 -34.65 -5.12 18.19
CA LYS A 2 -34.67 -3.67 18.00
C LYS A 2 -33.23 -3.22 17.74
N GLY A 3 -32.90 -2.97 16.47
CA GLY A 3 -31.63 -2.33 16.12
C GLY A 3 -31.65 -0.89 16.61
N THR A 4 -30.59 -0.46 17.30
CA THR A 4 -30.36 0.95 17.62
C THR A 4 -30.17 1.75 16.34
N ASN A 5 -30.58 3.02 16.33
CA ASN A 5 -30.30 3.88 15.20
C ASN A 5 -28.78 3.97 14.95
N PRO A 6 -28.33 3.97 13.68
CA PRO A 6 -26.92 4.17 13.37
C PRO A 6 -26.45 5.53 13.88
N ALA A 7 -25.22 5.55 14.41
CA ALA A 7 -24.50 6.76 14.80
C ALA A 7 -24.48 7.79 13.66
N ALA A 8 -24.33 9.06 14.01
CA ALA A 8 -24.18 10.12 13.02
C ALA A 8 -22.90 9.88 12.18
N PRO A 9 -22.87 10.25 10.89
CA PRO A 9 -21.66 10.12 10.06
C PRO A 9 -20.39 10.71 10.72
N GLU A 10 -20.55 11.80 11.46
CA GLU A 10 -19.49 12.52 12.18
C GLU A 10 -18.93 11.71 13.36
N ASP A 11 -19.73 10.80 13.92
CA ASP A 11 -19.35 9.92 15.02
C ASP A 11 -18.76 8.58 14.53
N MET A 12 -18.68 8.37 13.21
CA MET A 12 -18.11 7.15 12.63
C MET A 12 -16.59 7.14 12.76
N ILE A 13 -16.05 5.97 13.12
CA ILE A 13 -14.61 5.76 13.19
C ILE A 13 -14.09 5.41 11.79
N GLY A 14 -12.99 6.03 11.39
CA GLY A 14 -12.27 5.66 10.17
C GLY A 14 -11.58 4.31 10.29
N ALA A 15 -11.45 3.60 9.18
CA ALA A 15 -10.72 2.34 9.09
C ALA A 15 -9.34 2.57 8.44
N LEU A 16 -8.32 1.98 9.04
CA LEU A 16 -6.99 1.83 8.46
C LEU A 16 -6.69 0.33 8.36
N ASP A 17 -6.39 -0.14 7.15
CA ASP A 17 -6.05 -1.54 6.90
C ASP A 17 -4.64 -1.62 6.31
N LEU A 18 -3.80 -2.51 6.86
CA LEU A 18 -2.44 -2.74 6.39
C LEU A 18 -2.28 -4.23 6.07
N GLY A 19 -2.45 -4.54 4.79
CA GLY A 19 -2.20 -5.86 4.24
C GLY A 19 -0.74 -6.07 3.85
N GLY A 20 -0.46 -7.25 3.28
CA GLY A 20 0.86 -7.56 2.72
C GLY A 20 1.14 -6.81 1.41
N ALA A 21 0.12 -6.63 0.57
CA ALA A 21 0.26 -6.07 -0.78
C ALA A 21 -0.16 -4.60 -0.89
N SER A 22 -1.17 -4.17 -0.14
CA SER A 22 -1.72 -2.82 -0.14
C SER A 22 -1.97 -2.33 1.27
N THR A 23 -2.29 -1.04 1.39
CA THR A 23 -2.87 -0.44 2.57
C THR A 23 -4.04 0.45 2.17
N GLN A 24 -5.03 0.58 3.04
CA GLN A 24 -6.27 1.26 2.77
C GLN A 24 -6.61 2.22 3.91
N ILE A 25 -7.33 3.28 3.53
CA ILE A 25 -7.90 4.26 4.43
C ILE A 25 -9.33 4.52 4.00
N SER A 26 -10.27 4.44 4.94
CA SER A 26 -11.68 4.72 4.69
C SER A 26 -12.29 5.52 5.83
N PHE A 27 -12.94 6.64 5.55
CA PHE A 27 -13.56 7.47 6.58
C PHE A 27 -14.64 8.39 6.00
N TYR A 28 -15.46 8.97 6.88
CA TYR A 28 -16.36 10.06 6.53
C TYR A 28 -15.59 11.39 6.49
N PRO A 29 -15.40 12.03 5.32
CA PRO A 29 -14.53 13.20 5.19
C PRO A 29 -15.20 14.53 5.56
N GLY A 30 -16.45 14.50 6.05
CA GLY A 30 -17.23 15.69 6.36
C GLY A 30 -18.06 16.22 5.17
N PRO A 31 -18.98 17.17 5.43
CA PRO A 31 -19.95 17.66 4.44
C PRO A 31 -19.32 18.56 3.36
N SER A 32 -18.17 19.17 3.64
CA SER A 32 -17.47 20.08 2.71
C SER A 32 -16.64 19.34 1.65
N TYR A 33 -16.49 18.02 1.76
CA TYR A 33 -15.72 17.23 0.80
C TYR A 33 -16.56 16.96 -0.45
N GLN A 34 -16.15 17.54 -1.58
CA GLN A 34 -16.92 17.45 -2.82
C GLN A 34 -16.67 16.13 -3.54
N LEU A 35 -17.74 15.54 -4.08
CA LEU A 35 -17.72 14.33 -4.91
C LEU A 35 -17.24 14.59 -6.36
N THR A 36 -16.68 15.78 -6.64
CA THR A 36 -16.37 16.24 -8.00
C THR A 36 -14.87 16.33 -8.25
N GLY A 37 -14.47 16.23 -9.52
CA GLY A 37 -13.07 16.29 -9.93
C GLY A 37 -12.24 15.11 -9.43
N GLU A 38 -10.92 15.30 -9.26
CA GLU A 38 -10.03 14.23 -8.79
C GLU A 38 -10.36 13.75 -7.37
N LYS A 39 -10.88 14.64 -6.53
CA LYS A 39 -11.29 14.32 -5.16
C LYS A 39 -12.48 13.36 -5.09
N GLY A 40 -13.30 13.30 -6.14
CA GLY A 40 -14.43 12.39 -6.23
C GLY A 40 -14.09 10.95 -6.60
N LYS A 41 -12.90 10.68 -7.17
CA LYS A 41 -12.55 9.35 -7.69
C LYS A 41 -12.55 8.26 -6.62
N ASP A 42 -12.20 8.63 -5.40
CA ASP A 42 -12.11 7.73 -4.24
C ASP A 42 -13.32 7.84 -3.30
N MET A 43 -14.38 8.52 -3.73
CA MET A 43 -15.59 8.67 -2.93
C MET A 43 -16.61 7.61 -3.30
N ALA A 44 -17.16 6.93 -2.29
CA ALA A 44 -18.23 5.96 -2.42
C ALA A 44 -19.48 6.45 -1.70
N ARG A 45 -20.64 6.38 -2.38
CA ARG A 45 -21.94 6.63 -1.76
C ARG A 45 -22.60 5.32 -1.38
N LEU A 46 -22.82 5.10 -0.09
CA LEU A 46 -23.42 3.90 0.46
C LEU A 46 -24.80 4.23 1.06
N MET A 47 -25.75 3.29 0.97
CA MET A 47 -27.02 3.37 1.70
C MET A 47 -27.08 2.24 2.72
N LEU A 48 -27.05 2.59 4.00
CA LEU A 48 -27.02 1.64 5.11
C LEU A 48 -28.10 2.04 6.12
N PHE A 49 -28.95 1.10 6.50
CA PHE A 49 -30.02 1.32 7.49
C PHE A 49 -30.94 2.53 7.17
N GLY A 50 -31.21 2.77 5.89
CA GLY A 50 -32.04 3.88 5.43
C GLY A 50 -31.37 5.26 5.44
N LYS A 51 -30.06 5.35 5.73
CA LYS A 51 -29.26 6.58 5.66
C LYS A 51 -28.23 6.48 4.54
N SER A 52 -27.94 7.61 3.89
CA SER A 52 -26.90 7.70 2.87
C SER A 52 -25.61 8.27 3.45
N TYR A 53 -24.49 7.63 3.13
CA TYR A 53 -23.15 7.97 3.61
C TYR A 53 -22.21 8.19 2.43
N ASN A 54 -21.48 9.31 2.45
CA ASN A 54 -20.41 9.58 1.50
C ASN A 54 -19.08 9.27 2.19
N ILE A 55 -18.45 8.18 1.80
CA ILE A 55 -17.22 7.67 2.42
C ILE A 55 -16.08 7.88 1.45
N TYR A 56 -14.99 8.50 1.92
CA TYR A 56 -13.71 8.46 1.21
C TYR A 56 -13.11 7.08 1.45
N SER A 57 -12.64 6.42 0.40
CA SER A 57 -11.96 5.14 0.49
C SER A 57 -10.92 5.00 -0.62
N HIS A 58 -9.65 4.90 -0.25
CA HIS A 58 -8.57 4.68 -1.20
C HIS A 58 -7.71 3.49 -0.81
N SER A 59 -7.16 2.81 -1.82
CA SER A 59 -6.28 1.66 -1.66
C SER A 59 -4.94 1.92 -2.35
N PHE A 60 -3.88 2.00 -1.56
CA PHE A 60 -2.52 2.19 -2.04
C PHE A 60 -1.88 0.83 -2.33
N LEU A 61 -1.99 0.37 -3.59
CA LEU A 61 -1.35 -0.86 -4.04
C LEU A 61 0.18 -0.72 -3.99
N CYS A 62 0.87 -1.80 -3.62
CA CYS A 62 2.33 -1.87 -3.41
C CYS A 62 2.86 -1.12 -2.17
N TYR A 63 1.99 -0.49 -1.39
CA TYR A 63 2.32 0.10 -0.08
C TYR A 63 1.99 -0.83 1.10
N GLY A 64 1.56 -2.06 0.84
CA GLY A 64 1.42 -3.07 1.89
C GLY A 64 2.77 -3.49 2.47
N LYS A 65 2.75 -4.06 3.68
CA LYS A 65 3.96 -4.35 4.46
C LYS A 65 4.98 -5.21 3.70
N SER A 66 4.54 -6.31 3.09
CA SER A 66 5.44 -7.25 2.41
C SER A 66 6.04 -6.65 1.14
N ARG A 67 5.24 -5.90 0.35
CA ARG A 67 5.73 -5.22 -0.85
C ARG A 67 6.67 -4.07 -0.52
N ALA A 68 6.39 -3.31 0.53
CA ALA A 68 7.30 -2.29 1.03
C ALA A 68 8.64 -2.89 1.47
N GLN A 69 8.62 -4.01 2.19
CA GLN A 69 9.83 -4.75 2.58
C GLN A 69 10.63 -5.25 1.37
N GLN A 70 9.95 -5.81 0.36
CA GLN A 70 10.59 -6.21 -0.89
C GLN A 70 11.21 -5.01 -1.62
N ARG A 71 10.56 -3.84 -1.64
CA ARG A 71 11.15 -2.61 -2.22
C ARG A 71 12.43 -2.19 -1.52
N ILE A 72 12.49 -2.29 -0.18
CA ILE A 72 13.73 -2.03 0.57
C ILE A 72 14.82 -3.01 0.14
N TRP A 73 14.50 -4.30 0.03
CA TRP A 73 15.47 -5.30 -0.43
C TRP A 73 15.95 -5.05 -1.85
N ALA A 74 15.05 -4.71 -2.78
CA ALA A 74 15.40 -4.40 -4.15
C ALA A 74 16.31 -3.16 -4.24
N PHE A 75 16.02 -2.12 -3.44
CA PHE A 75 16.88 -0.95 -3.34
C PHE A 75 18.29 -1.28 -2.85
N LEU A 76 18.41 -2.13 -1.83
CA LEU A 76 19.71 -2.57 -1.29
C LEU A 76 20.46 -3.48 -2.27
N ALA A 77 19.74 -4.29 -3.05
CA ALA A 77 20.31 -5.26 -3.97
C ALA A 77 20.68 -4.69 -5.34
N LYS A 78 20.17 -3.51 -5.72
CA LYS A 78 20.26 -2.97 -7.10
C LYS A 78 21.68 -2.81 -7.63
N ASP A 79 22.67 -2.58 -6.75
CA ASP A 79 24.06 -2.29 -7.11
C ASP A 79 25.01 -3.45 -6.75
N VAL A 80 24.47 -4.63 -6.38
CA VAL A 80 25.24 -5.70 -5.76
C VAL A 80 25.47 -6.87 -6.73
N THR A 81 26.70 -7.38 -6.74
CA THR A 81 27.09 -8.56 -7.54
C THR A 81 26.58 -9.87 -6.93
N GLN A 82 26.56 -10.96 -7.70
CA GLN A 82 26.06 -12.24 -7.20
C GLN A 82 26.83 -12.71 -5.96
N ASN A 83 26.10 -13.32 -5.00
CA ASN A 83 26.61 -13.88 -3.74
C ASN A 83 27.14 -12.88 -2.70
N ALA A 84 26.84 -11.58 -2.82
CA ALA A 84 27.19 -10.61 -1.78
C ALA A 84 26.19 -10.62 -0.60
N THR A 85 26.72 -10.34 0.59
CA THR A 85 25.92 -10.17 1.81
C THR A 85 25.36 -8.74 1.84
N LEU A 86 24.03 -8.62 1.87
CA LEU A 86 23.34 -7.34 2.00
C LEU A 86 23.15 -6.99 3.47
N GLN A 87 23.59 -5.80 3.86
CA GLN A 87 23.29 -5.24 5.17
C GLN A 87 21.95 -4.50 5.10
N ASN A 88 21.00 -4.88 5.93
CA ASN A 88 19.70 -4.24 6.02
C ASN A 88 19.53 -3.61 7.42
N PRO A 89 19.53 -2.27 7.53
CA PRO A 89 19.46 -1.58 8.82
C PRO A 89 18.09 -1.70 9.50
N CYS A 90 17.06 -2.18 8.79
CA CYS A 90 15.73 -2.38 9.35
C CYS A 90 15.59 -3.71 10.12
N LEU A 91 16.62 -4.57 10.10
CA LEU A 91 16.59 -5.89 10.71
C LEU A 91 17.47 -5.96 11.95
N LEU A 92 17.17 -6.92 12.83
CA LEU A 92 17.94 -7.15 14.04
C LEU A 92 19.37 -7.59 13.72
N GLN A 93 20.32 -7.17 14.56
CA GLN A 93 21.71 -7.59 14.45
C GLN A 93 21.83 -9.12 14.52
N GLY A 94 22.60 -9.70 13.60
CA GLY A 94 22.81 -11.16 13.53
C GLY A 94 21.70 -11.94 12.84
N TYR A 95 20.55 -11.33 12.53
CA TYR A 95 19.51 -11.98 11.74
C TYR A 95 20.01 -12.23 10.31
N ARG A 96 19.78 -13.45 9.80
CA ARG A 96 20.16 -13.86 8.45
C ARG A 96 18.96 -14.46 7.73
N THR A 97 18.78 -14.07 6.47
CA THR A 97 17.77 -14.62 5.57
C THR A 97 18.33 -14.66 4.15
N SER A 98 17.82 -15.57 3.32
CA SER A 98 18.07 -15.57 1.88
C SER A 98 16.96 -14.81 1.15
N LEU A 99 17.27 -14.30 -0.03
CA LEU A 99 16.34 -13.62 -0.92
C LEU A 99 16.38 -14.29 -2.28
N ASN A 100 15.22 -14.57 -2.86
CA ASN A 100 15.14 -15.01 -4.24
C ASN A 100 15.14 -13.78 -5.15
N ALA A 101 16.31 -13.48 -5.73
CA ALA A 101 16.47 -12.31 -6.60
C ALA A 101 15.53 -12.35 -7.83
N THR A 102 15.28 -13.54 -8.38
CA THR A 102 14.40 -13.66 -9.55
C THR A 102 12.95 -13.35 -9.18
N GLU A 103 12.46 -13.85 -8.05
CA GLU A 103 11.11 -13.51 -7.56
C GLU A 103 11.00 -12.02 -7.23
N LEU A 104 12.01 -11.46 -6.58
CA LEU A 104 12.05 -10.06 -6.17
C LEU A 104 11.93 -9.10 -7.36
N PHE A 105 12.74 -9.30 -8.40
CA PHE A 105 12.80 -8.38 -9.55
C PHE A 105 11.75 -8.68 -10.63
N ASN A 106 10.98 -9.76 -10.51
CA ASN A 106 9.83 -10.03 -11.38
C ASN A 106 8.52 -9.42 -10.87
N ASP A 107 8.51 -8.84 -9.66
CA ASP A 107 7.32 -8.28 -9.07
C ASP A 107 7.00 -6.87 -9.64
N PRO A 108 5.74 -6.59 -10.03
CA PRO A 108 5.35 -5.30 -10.61
C PRO A 108 5.47 -4.12 -9.63
N CYS A 109 5.48 -4.40 -8.32
CA CYS A 109 5.76 -3.39 -7.30
C CYS A 109 7.23 -3.00 -7.24
N ILE A 110 8.12 -3.74 -7.91
CA ILE A 110 9.58 -3.57 -7.88
C ILE A 110 10.10 -3.08 -9.24
N PHE A 111 9.68 -3.73 -10.32
CA PHE A 111 10.16 -3.49 -11.67
C PHE A 111 9.03 -3.14 -12.65
N GLY A 112 9.36 -2.33 -13.65
CA GLY A 112 8.49 -1.98 -14.76
C GLY A 112 7.76 -0.63 -14.61
N ASP A 113 6.79 -0.40 -15.50
CA ASP A 113 6.08 0.88 -15.61
C ASP A 113 5.21 1.17 -14.39
N PHE A 114 4.63 0.12 -13.78
CA PHE A 114 3.83 0.27 -12.57
C PHE A 114 4.68 0.82 -11.42
N ALA A 115 5.83 0.20 -11.12
CA ALA A 115 6.76 0.69 -10.12
C ALA A 115 7.24 2.12 -10.40
N THR A 116 7.57 2.43 -11.65
CA THR A 116 7.99 3.79 -12.06
C THR A 116 6.89 4.81 -11.82
N THR A 117 5.64 4.50 -12.18
CA THR A 117 4.52 5.42 -12.02
C THR A 117 4.16 5.63 -10.55
N THR A 118 4.15 4.56 -9.76
CA THR A 118 3.75 4.60 -8.34
C THR A 118 4.79 5.25 -7.43
N PHE A 119 6.09 5.10 -7.74
CA PHE A 119 7.18 5.49 -6.84
C PHE A 119 8.22 6.43 -7.46
N GLY A 120 8.11 6.76 -8.76
CA GLY A 120 9.12 7.51 -9.50
C GLY A 120 10.39 6.72 -9.81
N LEU A 121 10.46 5.43 -9.42
CA LEU A 121 11.65 4.59 -9.57
C LEU A 121 11.31 3.10 -9.61
N SER A 122 12.04 2.39 -10.47
CA SER A 122 11.96 0.95 -10.74
C SER A 122 13.34 0.32 -10.52
N PHE A 123 13.38 -0.89 -9.97
CA PHE A 123 14.62 -1.64 -9.75
C PHE A 123 14.67 -2.86 -10.65
N SER A 124 15.74 -2.98 -11.44
CA SER A 124 16.00 -4.15 -12.27
C SER A 124 17.00 -5.08 -11.58
N LYS A 125 16.97 -6.35 -11.97
CA LYS A 125 17.95 -7.34 -11.52
C LYS A 125 19.36 -6.88 -11.92
N PRO A 126 20.34 -6.88 -11.00
CA PRO A 126 21.73 -6.58 -11.32
C PRO A 126 22.24 -7.50 -12.44
N ARG A 127 23.02 -6.95 -13.37
CA ARG A 127 23.63 -7.76 -14.44
C ARG A 127 24.53 -8.81 -13.82
N GLN A 128 24.39 -10.04 -14.30
CA GLN A 128 25.33 -11.11 -13.99
C GLN A 128 26.63 -10.79 -14.72
N ALA A 129 27.76 -10.79 -13.99
CA ALA A 129 29.09 -10.72 -14.60
C ALA A 129 29.37 -12.00 -15.40
#